data_AF-A0A015LK93-F1
#
_entry.id   AF-A0A015LK93-F1
#
_cell.length_a   1.000
_cell.length_b   1.000
_cell.length_c   1.000
_cell.angle_alpha   90.00
_cell.angle_beta   90.00
_cell.angle_gamma   90.00
#
_symmetry.space_group_name_H-M   'P 1'
#
loop_
_entity.id
_entity.type
_entity.pdbx_description
1 polymer ?
#
loop_
_entity_poly.entity_id
_entity_poly.type
_entity_poly.pdbx_seq_one_letter_code
_entity_poly.pdbx_strand_id
1 'polypeptide(L)'
;MGSVRAKVILENNGIYEWDVIIEKECIRYSVGVCDSEKFNYGVFAGDQPNACVLDSYGLYLINFGNTKITVHLDMNKRTCIFTIDGTMYSEVSTCNNLSSKLYPVVSLYYPGRFRIQSHQKRI
;
A
#
# COMPACT_ATOMS: atom_id res chain seq x y z
N MET A 1 7.84 14.98 3.04
CA MET A 1 7.09 13.79 2.58
C MET A 1 7.94 13.10 1.53
N GLY A 2 7.98 11.76 1.52
CA GLY A 2 8.61 11.00 0.44
C GLY A 2 7.69 9.87 -0.01
N SER A 3 7.73 9.59 -1.32
CA SER A 3 7.06 8.45 -1.93
C SER A 3 8.10 7.53 -2.56
N VAL A 4 7.97 6.24 -2.36
CA VAL A 4 8.82 5.22 -2.98
C VAL A 4 7.96 4.08 -3.48
N ARG A 5 8.36 3.47 -4.60
CA ARG A 5 7.75 2.25 -5.11
C ARG A 5 8.76 1.13 -5.24
N ALA A 6 8.30 -0.10 -5.14
CA ALA A 6 9.12 -1.26 -5.48
C ALA A 6 9.38 -1.31 -7.00
N LYS A 7 10.45 -2.00 -7.40
CA LYS A 7 10.74 -2.28 -8.82
C LYS A 7 9.90 -3.44 -9.39
N VAL A 8 9.17 -4.16 -8.53
CA VAL A 8 8.35 -5.31 -8.91
C VAL A 8 7.10 -4.84 -9.64
N ILE A 9 6.89 -5.36 -10.85
CA ILE A 9 5.72 -5.10 -11.68
C ILE A 9 4.62 -6.11 -11.33
N LEU A 10 3.39 -5.64 -11.13
CA LEU A 10 2.18 -6.43 -10.92
C LEU A 10 1.28 -6.24 -12.14
N GLU A 11 1.33 -7.16 -13.11
CA GLU A 11 0.67 -6.96 -14.42
C GLU A 11 -0.24 -8.11 -14.89
N ASN A 12 -0.11 -9.30 -14.30
CA ASN A 12 -0.93 -10.44 -14.67
C ASN A 12 -2.17 -10.55 -13.79
N ASN A 13 -3.18 -11.24 -14.29
CA ASN A 13 -4.31 -11.67 -13.48
C ASN A 13 -3.82 -12.58 -12.34
N GLY A 14 -4.36 -12.39 -11.15
CA GLY A 14 -3.94 -13.11 -9.96
C GLY A 14 -4.09 -12.30 -8.69
N ILE A 15 -3.71 -12.93 -7.58
CA ILE A 15 -3.68 -12.31 -6.27
C ILE A 15 -2.21 -12.09 -5.89
N TYR A 16 -1.88 -10.86 -5.50
CA TYR A 16 -0.55 -10.47 -5.06
C TYR A 16 -0.60 -10.02 -3.61
N GLU A 17 0.37 -10.48 -2.83
CA GLU A 17 0.46 -10.19 -1.40
C GLU A 17 1.87 -9.75 -1.04
N TRP A 18 1.98 -8.67 -0.27
CA TRP A 18 3.23 -8.24 0.34
C TRP A 18 2.96 -7.61 1.69
N ASP A 19 3.98 -7.55 2.54
CA ASP A 19 3.89 -6.91 3.84
C ASP A 19 4.66 -5.59 3.84
N VAL A 20 4.13 -4.62 4.59
CA VAL A 20 4.77 -3.38 4.96
C VAL A 20 4.86 -3.32 6.48
N ILE A 21 6.08 -3.23 6.99
CA ILE A 21 6.35 -3.12 8.42
C ILE A 21 6.59 -1.66 8.77
N ILE A 22 5.80 -1.11 9.70
CA ILE A 22 5.99 0.22 10.25
C ILE A 22 6.99 0.11 11.40
N GLU A 23 8.26 0.38 11.12
CA GLU A 23 9.34 0.34 12.11
C GLU A 23 9.40 1.62 12.96
N LYS A 24 8.94 2.74 12.38
CA LYS A 24 8.78 4.02 13.08
C LYS A 24 7.57 4.75 12.52
N GLU A 25 6.70 5.20 13.42
CA GLU A 25 5.50 5.97 13.08
C GLU A 25 5.83 7.35 12.48
N CYS A 26 4.84 7.89 11.79
CA CYS A 26 4.82 9.26 11.34
C CYS A 26 3.39 9.80 11.33
N ILE A 27 3.28 11.13 11.22
CA ILE A 27 2.00 11.85 11.24
C ILE A 27 1.01 11.44 10.14
N ARG A 28 1.53 10.93 9.01
CA ARG A 28 0.72 10.52 7.85
C ARG A 28 1.50 9.55 6.99
N TYR A 29 0.84 8.49 6.54
CA TYR A 29 1.40 7.54 5.59
C TYR A 29 0.32 6.87 4.75
N SER A 30 0.72 6.30 3.63
CA SER A 30 -0.15 5.50 2.78
C SER A 30 0.57 4.27 2.23
N VAL A 31 -0.15 3.16 2.07
CA VAL A 31 0.37 1.88 1.60
C VAL A 31 -0.56 1.31 0.54
N GLY A 32 -0.03 0.84 -0.60
CA GLY A 32 -0.84 0.18 -1.61
C GLY A 32 -0.13 0.08 -2.95
N VAL A 33 -0.81 0.45 -4.03
CA VAL A 33 -0.27 0.39 -5.40
C VAL A 33 -0.37 1.70 -6.16
N CYS A 34 0.56 1.92 -7.09
CA CYS A 34 0.50 3.03 -8.05
C CYS A 34 0.70 2.58 -9.49
N ASP A 35 0.21 3.41 -10.42
CA ASP A 35 0.52 3.33 -11.85
C ASP A 35 1.87 4.00 -12.16
N SER A 36 2.86 3.27 -12.68
CA SER A 36 4.19 3.83 -12.87
C SER A 36 4.30 4.94 -13.90
N GLU A 37 3.44 4.95 -14.93
CA GLU A 37 3.58 5.90 -16.04
C GLU A 37 3.15 7.32 -15.64
N LYS A 38 2.28 7.42 -14.62
CA LYS A 38 1.63 8.67 -14.23
C LYS A 38 1.82 9.03 -12.75
N PHE A 39 2.57 8.23 -12.00
CA PHE A 39 2.80 8.49 -10.57
C PHE A 39 3.75 9.66 -10.34
N ASN A 40 3.31 10.64 -9.55
CA ASN A 40 4.12 11.78 -9.16
C ASN A 40 4.75 11.54 -7.77
N TYR A 41 6.06 11.37 -7.71
CA TYR A 41 6.81 11.15 -6.45
C TYR A 41 6.82 12.36 -5.52
N GLY A 42 6.58 13.58 -6.04
CA GLY A 42 6.48 14.81 -5.26
C GLY A 42 5.12 15.01 -4.59
N VAL A 43 4.13 14.17 -4.94
CA VAL A 43 2.77 14.20 -4.36
C VAL A 43 2.55 12.93 -3.54
N PHE A 44 1.79 13.05 -2.46
CA PHE A 44 1.44 11.92 -1.59
C PHE A 44 0.58 10.90 -2.36
N ALA A 45 0.81 9.60 -2.19
CA ALA A 45 0.06 8.60 -2.95
C ALA A 45 -1.45 8.65 -2.64
N GLY A 46 -1.85 8.92 -1.40
CA GLY A 46 -3.26 9.08 -1.04
C GLY A 46 -3.97 10.27 -1.70
N ASP A 47 -3.21 11.26 -2.19
CA ASP A 47 -3.77 12.50 -2.75
C ASP A 47 -3.83 12.49 -4.30
N GLN A 48 -3.42 11.39 -4.95
CA GLN A 48 -3.36 11.31 -6.41
C GLN A 48 -4.25 10.19 -6.97
N PRO A 49 -4.97 10.43 -8.09
CA PRO A 49 -5.90 9.45 -8.66
C PRO A 49 -5.20 8.22 -9.28
N ASN A 50 -3.87 8.29 -9.47
CA ASN A 50 -3.05 7.24 -10.07
C ASN A 50 -2.50 6.25 -9.02
N ALA A 51 -3.08 6.23 -7.82
CA ALA A 51 -2.74 5.30 -6.76
C ALA A 51 -4.01 4.79 -6.06
N CYS A 52 -3.91 3.56 -5.55
CA CYS A 52 -4.94 2.85 -4.82
C CYS A 52 -4.31 2.40 -3.51
N VAL A 53 -4.55 3.15 -2.43
CA VAL A 53 -3.80 3.04 -1.19
C VAL A 53 -4.70 3.14 0.03
N LEU A 54 -4.29 2.46 1.10
CA LEU A 54 -4.75 2.71 2.45
C LEU A 54 -4.02 3.94 2.99
N ASP A 55 -4.75 4.98 3.38
CA ASP A 55 -4.19 6.14 4.08
C ASP A 55 -4.38 5.95 5.60
N SER A 56 -3.35 6.32 6.37
CA SER A 56 -3.40 6.50 7.82
C SER A 56 -4.60 7.30 8.33
N TYR A 57 -5.17 8.20 7.51
CA TYR A 57 -6.41 8.91 7.85
C TYR A 57 -7.62 7.97 7.99
N GLY A 58 -7.62 6.81 7.32
CA GLY A 58 -8.63 5.76 7.53
C GLY A 58 -8.38 4.93 8.79
N LEU A 59 -7.25 5.12 9.47
CA LEU A 59 -6.73 4.24 10.52
C LEU A 59 -6.48 4.96 11.85
N TYR A 60 -7.08 6.14 12.07
CA TYR A 60 -6.87 7.01 13.24
C TYR A 60 -7.03 6.36 14.63
N LEU A 61 -7.49 5.11 14.71
CA LEU A 61 -7.72 4.38 15.95
C LEU A 61 -6.65 3.33 16.28
N ILE A 62 -5.61 3.18 15.45
CA ILE A 62 -4.61 2.13 15.62
C ILE A 62 -3.27 2.76 16.06
N ASN A 63 -2.75 2.33 17.21
CA ASN A 63 -1.38 2.65 17.63
C ASN A 63 -0.41 1.78 16.82
N PHE A 64 0.50 2.38 16.08
CA PHE A 64 1.35 1.74 15.06
C PHE A 64 2.82 1.58 15.51
N GLY A 65 3.04 0.98 16.67
CA GLY A 65 4.37 0.52 17.08
C GLY A 65 4.62 -0.90 16.60
N ASN A 66 5.47 -1.09 15.57
CA ASN A 66 5.81 -2.41 15.01
C ASN A 66 4.63 -3.14 14.33
N THR A 67 3.78 -2.39 13.64
CA THR A 67 2.62 -2.94 12.93
C THR A 67 2.99 -3.48 11.56
N LYS A 68 2.40 -4.62 11.21
CA LYS A 68 2.45 -5.21 9.89
C LYS A 68 1.15 -4.96 9.13
N ILE A 69 1.27 -4.29 7.99
CA ILE A 69 0.20 -4.17 7.00
C ILE A 69 0.47 -5.17 5.89
N THR A 70 -0.38 -6.18 5.74
CA THR A 70 -0.40 -7.03 4.55
C THR A 70 -1.36 -6.42 3.53
N VAL A 71 -0.86 -6.23 2.31
CA VAL A 71 -1.66 -5.76 1.19
C VAL A 71 -2.09 -6.96 0.36
N HIS A 72 -3.38 -7.04 0.02
CA HIS A 72 -3.96 -8.07 -0.81
C HIS A 72 -4.53 -7.42 -2.07
N LEU A 73 -3.77 -7.50 -3.17
CA LEU A 73 -4.20 -6.99 -4.47
C LEU A 73 -4.81 -8.14 -5.29
N ASP A 74 -6.08 -8.04 -5.63
CA ASP A 74 -6.73 -8.92 -6.59
C ASP A 74 -6.79 -8.22 -7.95
N MET A 75 -5.92 -8.62 -8.87
CA MET A 75 -5.86 -8.07 -10.22
C MET A 75 -7.02 -8.54 -11.11
N ASN A 76 -7.72 -9.62 -10.75
CA ASN A 76 -8.92 -10.07 -11.48
C ASN A 76 -10.10 -9.14 -11.22
N LYS A 77 -10.24 -8.69 -9.96
CA LYS A 77 -11.32 -7.79 -9.53
C LYS A 77 -10.91 -6.32 -9.51
N ARG A 78 -9.61 -6.04 -9.66
CA ARG A 78 -9.02 -4.70 -9.55
C ARG A 78 -9.29 -4.05 -8.20
N THR A 79 -9.17 -4.85 -7.13
CA THR A 79 -9.45 -4.44 -5.75
C THR A 79 -8.24 -4.60 -4.86
N CYS A 80 -8.08 -3.71 -3.88
CA CYS A 80 -7.05 -3.80 -2.85
C CYS A 80 -7.72 -3.88 -1.47
N ILE A 81 -7.33 -4.90 -0.71
CA ILE A 81 -7.76 -5.16 0.67
C ILE A 81 -6.52 -5.12 1.57
N PHE A 82 -6.69 -4.78 2.83
CA PHE A 82 -5.59 -4.63 3.77
C PHE A 82 -5.84 -5.45 5.02
N THR A 83 -4.80 -6.11 5.53
CA THR A 83 -4.81 -6.76 6.84
C THR A 83 -3.79 -6.05 7.72
N ILE A 84 -4.20 -5.62 8.91
CA ILE A 84 -3.33 -4.91 9.85
C ILE A 84 -3.21 -5.79 11.10
N ASP A 85 -1.99 -6.23 11.42
CA ASP A 85 -1.69 -7.11 12.55
C ASP A 85 -2.62 -8.34 12.64
N GLY A 86 -2.98 -8.89 11.47
CA GLY A 86 -3.85 -10.07 11.35
C GLY A 86 -5.35 -9.76 11.29
N THR A 87 -5.76 -8.52 11.52
CA THR A 87 -7.16 -8.08 11.36
C THR A 87 -7.40 -7.61 9.93
N MET A 88 -8.32 -8.25 9.22
CA MET A 88 -8.68 -7.84 7.85
C MET A 88 -9.60 -6.62 7.88
N TYR A 89 -9.22 -5.57 7.14
CA TYR A 89 -10.01 -4.37 6.94
C TYR A 89 -10.68 -4.47 5.58
N SER A 90 -12.00 -4.63 5.60
CA SER A 90 -12.83 -4.85 4.41
C SER A 90 -13.12 -3.58 3.61
N GLU A 91 -12.46 -2.45 3.93
CA GLU A 91 -12.57 -1.25 3.10
C GLU A 91 -11.81 -1.50 1.80
N VAL A 92 -12.55 -1.90 0.77
CA VAL A 92 -12.02 -2.24 -0.53
C VAL A 92 -11.69 -0.96 -1.28
N SER A 93 -10.39 -0.70 -1.48
CA SER A 93 -9.96 0.34 -2.40
C SER A 93 -10.13 -0.18 -3.84
N THR A 94 -10.98 0.50 -4.61
CA THR A 94 -11.24 0.13 -6.01
C THR A 94 -10.16 0.73 -6.90
N CYS A 95 -9.39 -0.10 -7.59
CA CYS A 95 -8.26 0.31 -8.42
C CYS A 95 -8.61 0.32 -9.94
N ASN A 96 -9.89 0.40 -10.29
CA ASN A 96 -10.40 0.28 -11.66
C ASN A 96 -9.83 1.31 -12.65
N ASN A 97 -9.48 2.51 -12.15
CA ASN A 97 -9.00 3.61 -13.00
C ASN A 97 -7.49 3.56 -13.29
N LEU A 98 -6.74 2.63 -12.67
CA LEU A 98 -5.29 2.51 -12.89
C LEU A 98 -4.99 1.71 -14.16
N SER A 99 -3.74 1.78 -14.68
CA SER A 99 -3.31 0.92 -15.78
C SER A 99 -3.21 -0.57 -15.38
N SER A 100 -2.92 -1.43 -16.37
CA SER A 100 -2.68 -2.86 -16.13
C SER A 100 -1.37 -3.14 -15.37
N LYS A 101 -0.42 -2.19 -15.34
CA LYS A 101 0.88 -2.37 -14.68
C LYS A 101 0.95 -1.58 -13.38
N LEU A 102 0.84 -2.29 -12.27
CA LEU A 102 0.85 -1.70 -10.94
C LEU A 102 2.16 -2.00 -10.21
N TYR A 103 2.47 -1.16 -9.22
CA TYR A 103 3.68 -1.29 -8.42
C TYR A 103 3.35 -1.06 -6.96
N PRO A 104 3.87 -1.87 -6.02
CA PRO A 104 3.80 -1.57 -4.60
C PRO A 104 4.37 -0.19 -4.32
N VAL A 105 3.64 0.63 -3.59
CA VAL A 105 4.02 2.01 -3.25
C VAL A 105 3.77 2.28 -1.77
N VAL A 106 4.65 3.09 -1.19
CA VAL A 106 4.44 3.71 0.12
C VAL A 106 4.74 5.21 0.04
N SER A 107 3.95 5.99 0.76
CA SER A 107 4.25 7.40 1.00
C SER A 107 4.23 7.65 2.49
N LEU A 108 5.17 8.45 2.98
CA LEU A 108 5.30 8.71 4.40
C LEU A 108 5.90 10.09 4.66
N TYR A 109 5.59 10.61 5.84
CA TYR A 109 6.23 11.82 6.37
C TYR A 109 7.41 11.45 7.27
N TYR A 110 8.39 12.35 7.36
CA TYR A 110 9.40 12.25 8.40
C TYR A 110 8.70 12.31 9.79
N PRO A 111 9.10 11.51 10.78
CA PRO A 111 10.29 10.65 10.85
C PRO A 111 10.03 9.17 10.53
N GLY A 112 8.99 8.84 9.77
CA GLY A 112 8.55 7.47 9.55
C GLY A 112 9.61 6.59 8.89
N ARG A 113 9.59 5.29 9.20
CA ARG A 113 10.50 4.29 8.62
C ARG A 113 9.77 2.99 8.37
N PHE A 114 9.67 2.63 7.10
CA PHE A 114 8.84 1.53 6.63
C PHE A 114 9.72 0.52 5.89
N ARG A 115 9.40 -0.76 6.00
CA ARG A 115 10.07 -1.83 5.28
C ARG A 115 9.07 -2.65 4.48
N ILE A 116 9.30 -2.76 3.17
CA ILE A 116 8.50 -3.59 2.27
C ILE A 116 9.18 -4.96 2.17
N GLN A 117 8.41 -6.04 2.29
CA GLN A 117 8.90 -7.41 2.16
C GLN A 117 7.89 -8.30 1.44
N SER A 118 8.36 -9.38 0.83
CA SER A 118 7.49 -10.43 0.28
C SER A 118 6.62 -11.03 1.39
N HIS A 119 5.34 -11.25 1.12
CA HIS A 119 4.47 -11.92 2.07
C HIS A 119 4.86 -13.40 2.21
N GLN A 120 5.03 -13.87 3.45
CA GLN A 120 5.26 -15.28 3.74
C GLN A 120 3.99 -15.87 4.34
N LYS A 121 3.33 -16.77 3.60
CA LYS A 121 2.27 -17.60 4.17
C LYS A 121 2.92 -18.53 5.19
N ARG A 122 2.46 -18.50 6.44
CA ARG A 122 2.82 -19.55 7.41
C ARG A 122 2.29 -20.87 6.84
N ILE A 123 3.21 -21.80 6.59
CA ILE A 123 2.93 -23.20 6.27
C ILE A 123 2.48 -23.89 7.54
#